data_AF-A0A1J5MJY1-F1
#
_entry.id   AF-A0A1J5MJY1-F1
#
_cell.length_a   1.000
_cell.length_b   1.000
_cell.length_c   1.000
_cell.angle_alpha   90.00
_cell.angle_beta   90.00
_cell.angle_gamma   90.00
#
_symmetry.space_group_name_H-M   'P 1'
#
loop_
_entity.id
_entity.type
_entity.pdbx_description
1 polymer ?
#
loop_
_entity_poly.entity_id
_entity_poly.type
_entity_poly.pdbx_seq_one_letter_code
_entity_poly.pdbx_strand_id
1 'polypeptide(L)'
;MPSTKQYRDAVLYSDVTLKFSSNSTALYSYEYFNAGEMSLSARKVVTLPSGSTATLEDSSNSFVIRPFGFKLIFPEDSDPYSDGNPSGDFSKFKPAGEAFKINAVPIMWQSGEDGDVSVPSSHDGNIDADENANDNAVVANFAGESVKLAHQLVLPTVAQGGIAGDFTANDTALVNSIASFVDARWNEVGIINISADLVDGNYRGGGNVIGYVNGVGRFYPDHFTVSDLVVGDLTGQCINQTFIGETTADGADSGTAVDGALKYYSTNPAMRINAMAAGATLPLNNYRGVFMRLQDSSVTFNTTSSVNGLTVNSVIDIGTVNEVGGIVTFTMSDNDNFVFTRNNTAKVAPFPAALNFPVAEIEDQDEVVLKADVSATLSASSKADHQVVYGRVKLHNAFGPDNQALAMPVEHQMYNGSKFVTNTVIGAGCSYPVTPSSDFSLTPSPFGDLTAASLTTPVTWLSGEASLQIPASNLSGELQLEFDVPVWLRFDWDNNAGSADTNPRANAVFGRYRGNDRIINWRERR
;
A
#
# COMPACT_ATOMS: atom_id res chain seq x y z
N MET A 1 26.02 -63.04 -9.48
CA MET A 1 25.38 -63.35 -8.19
C MET A 1 26.41 -63.10 -7.09
N PRO A 2 26.43 -61.94 -6.42
CA PRO A 2 27.32 -61.76 -5.30
C PRO A 2 26.71 -62.45 -4.07
N SER A 3 27.50 -63.31 -3.45
CA SER A 3 27.19 -64.03 -2.22
C SER A 3 26.93 -63.05 -1.08
N THR A 4 25.75 -63.11 -0.49
CA THR A 4 25.47 -62.53 0.83
C THR A 4 26.41 -63.19 1.84
N LYS A 5 27.44 -62.45 2.29
CA LYS A 5 28.15 -62.78 3.52
C LYS A 5 27.18 -62.59 4.67
N GLN A 6 26.57 -63.68 5.12
CA GLN A 6 25.84 -63.73 6.38
C GLN A 6 26.87 -63.62 7.50
N TYR A 7 27.09 -62.43 8.03
CA TYR A 7 27.74 -62.27 9.33
C TYR A 7 26.78 -62.86 10.37
N ARG A 8 26.95 -64.13 10.72
CA ARG A 8 26.40 -64.68 11.96
C ARG A 8 27.33 -64.25 13.07
N ASP A 9 27.09 -63.06 13.62
CA ASP A 9 27.63 -62.74 14.93
C ASP A 9 27.17 -63.82 15.92
N ALA A 10 28.03 -64.22 16.84
CA ALA A 10 27.67 -65.16 17.89
C ALA A 10 26.48 -64.57 18.67
N VAL A 11 25.38 -65.31 18.77
CA VAL A 11 24.23 -64.90 19.58
C VAL A 11 24.69 -64.86 21.03
N LEU A 12 24.91 -63.65 21.55
CA LEU A 12 25.25 -63.42 22.94
C LEU A 12 23.96 -63.52 23.77
N TYR A 13 23.94 -64.44 24.71
CA TYR A 13 22.85 -64.57 25.68
C TYR A 13 23.20 -63.79 26.94
N SER A 14 22.23 -63.05 27.48
CA SER A 14 22.29 -62.45 28.81
C SER A 14 21.42 -63.24 29.78
N ASP A 15 21.87 -63.36 31.02
CA ASP A 15 21.08 -64.01 32.07
C ASP A 15 19.89 -63.12 32.45
N VAL A 16 18.68 -63.69 32.37
CA VAL A 16 17.44 -63.03 32.77
C VAL A 16 16.72 -63.89 33.81
N THR A 17 16.31 -63.28 34.92
CA THR A 17 15.50 -63.97 35.93
C THR A 17 14.03 -63.88 35.57
N LEU A 18 13.43 -65.04 35.26
CA LEU A 18 12.01 -65.16 34.97
C LEU A 18 11.27 -65.84 36.13
N LYS A 19 10.17 -65.24 36.57
CA LYS A 19 9.28 -65.81 37.60
C LYS A 19 8.09 -66.47 36.92
N PHE A 20 8.09 -67.80 36.93
CA PHE A 20 7.03 -68.60 36.33
C PHE A 20 5.84 -68.70 37.28
N SER A 21 4.64 -68.47 36.73
CA SER A 21 3.37 -68.67 37.42
C SER A 21 3.02 -70.16 37.54
N SER A 22 1.91 -70.48 38.23
CA SER A 22 1.35 -71.83 38.29
C SER A 22 1.06 -72.45 36.93
N ASN A 23 0.95 -71.64 35.87
CA ASN A 23 0.66 -72.08 34.51
C ASN A 23 1.92 -72.24 33.66
N SER A 24 3.12 -72.22 34.27
CA SER A 24 4.41 -72.29 33.57
C SER A 24 4.64 -71.16 32.55
N THR A 25 4.03 -70.00 32.78
CA THR A 25 4.24 -68.76 32.02
C THR A 25 4.97 -67.73 32.87
N ALA A 26 5.89 -66.98 32.27
CA ALA A 26 6.54 -65.83 32.89
C ALA A 26 6.35 -64.61 31.98
N LEU A 27 6.04 -63.46 32.56
CA LEU A 27 6.01 -62.19 31.84
C LEU A 27 7.42 -61.60 31.82
N TYR A 28 7.81 -61.10 30.66
CA TYR A 28 9.08 -60.41 30.45
C TYR A 28 8.80 -59.10 29.74
N SER A 29 9.26 -57.99 30.33
CA SER A 29 9.20 -56.66 29.73
C SER A 29 10.54 -56.37 29.08
N TYR A 30 10.49 -55.89 27.85
CA TYR A 30 11.65 -55.55 27.04
C TYR A 30 11.52 -54.10 26.57
N GLU A 31 12.55 -53.29 26.82
CA GLU A 31 12.65 -51.93 26.31
C GLU A 31 13.67 -51.88 25.18
N TYR A 32 13.30 -51.26 24.07
CA TYR A 32 14.17 -51.07 22.92
C TYR A 32 14.00 -49.67 22.37
N PHE A 33 15.12 -48.96 22.31
CA PHE A 33 15.16 -47.52 22.02
C PHE A 33 15.41 -47.19 20.55
N ASN A 34 15.44 -48.20 19.66
CA ASN A 34 15.67 -48.00 18.23
C ASN A 34 14.47 -48.53 17.40
N ALA A 35 14.52 -48.36 16.09
CA ALA A 35 13.56 -48.96 15.17
C ALA A 35 14.16 -50.17 14.45
N GLY A 36 13.35 -51.20 14.20
CA GLY A 36 13.77 -52.38 13.45
C GLY A 36 12.84 -53.56 13.58
N GLU A 37 13.11 -54.59 12.77
CA GLU A 37 12.51 -55.91 12.92
C GLU A 37 13.37 -56.77 13.85
N MET A 38 12.75 -57.30 14.90
CA MET A 38 13.40 -57.99 16.00
C MET A 38 12.80 -59.38 16.21
N SER A 39 13.59 -60.29 16.77
CA SER A 39 13.11 -61.57 17.32
C SER A 39 13.87 -61.86 18.61
N LEU A 40 13.21 -62.40 19.61
CA LEU A 40 13.82 -62.76 20.90
C LEU A 40 14.18 -64.25 20.90
N SER A 41 15.40 -64.59 21.29
CA SER A 41 15.84 -65.98 21.47
C SER A 41 16.06 -66.27 22.95
N ALA A 42 15.48 -67.36 23.45
CA ALA A 42 15.61 -67.80 24.83
C ALA A 42 16.36 -69.13 24.89
N ARG A 43 17.23 -69.27 25.90
CA ARG A 43 18.02 -70.47 26.16
C ARG A 43 18.07 -70.76 27.65
N LYS A 44 17.83 -72.01 28.05
CA LYS A 44 17.97 -72.48 29.43
C LYS A 44 18.57 -73.88 29.48
N VAL A 45 19.70 -74.01 30.18
CA VAL A 45 20.25 -75.33 30.51
C VAL A 45 19.57 -75.83 31.78
N VAL A 46 19.00 -77.02 31.73
CA VAL A 46 18.33 -77.69 32.86
C VAL A 46 19.04 -78.99 33.21
N THR A 47 19.13 -79.30 34.50
CA THR A 47 19.61 -80.61 34.97
C THR A 47 18.43 -81.56 35.09
N LEU A 48 18.50 -82.69 34.40
CA LEU A 48 17.49 -83.74 34.46
C LEU A 48 17.64 -84.56 35.76
N PRO A 49 16.60 -85.28 36.21
CA PRO A 49 16.69 -86.15 37.40
C PRO A 49 17.81 -87.21 37.33
N SER A 50 18.26 -87.56 36.12
CA SER A 50 19.40 -88.44 35.84
C SER A 50 20.77 -87.81 36.12
N GLY A 51 20.84 -86.52 36.45
CA GLY A 51 22.09 -85.77 36.62
C GLY A 51 22.72 -85.26 35.32
N SER A 52 22.19 -85.66 34.15
CA SER A 52 22.59 -85.10 32.85
C SER A 52 21.95 -83.74 32.60
N THR A 53 22.55 -82.90 31.76
CA THR A 53 21.98 -81.61 31.35
C THR A 53 21.23 -81.73 30.03
N ALA A 54 20.19 -80.93 29.87
CA ALA A 54 19.49 -80.68 28.61
C ALA A 54 19.39 -79.18 28.37
N THR A 55 19.41 -78.75 27.11
CA THR A 55 19.27 -77.34 26.74
C THR A 55 17.91 -77.12 26.10
N LEU A 56 17.12 -76.21 26.66
CA LEU A 56 15.89 -75.70 26.09
C LEU A 56 16.23 -74.42 25.33
N GLU A 57 15.96 -74.38 24.03
CA GLU A 57 16.19 -73.21 23.17
C GLU A 57 14.95 -72.99 22.31
N ASP A 58 14.53 -71.73 22.19
CA ASP A 58 13.44 -71.34 21.29
C ASP A 58 13.59 -69.86 20.88
N SER A 59 12.89 -69.45 19.83
CA SER A 59 12.84 -68.07 19.35
C SER A 59 11.40 -67.61 19.15
N SER A 60 11.13 -66.33 19.43
CA SER A 60 9.85 -65.72 19.11
C SER A 60 9.67 -65.59 17.59
N ASN A 61 8.43 -65.35 17.17
CA ASN A 61 8.18 -64.74 15.86
C ASN A 61 8.91 -63.39 15.75
N SER A 62 9.15 -62.93 14.51
CA SER A 62 9.60 -61.56 14.31
C SER A 62 8.47 -60.57 14.63
N PHE A 63 8.87 -59.41 15.12
CA PHE A 63 8.00 -58.27 15.38
C PHE A 63 8.75 -56.99 15.03
N VAL A 64 8.00 -55.96 14.64
CA VAL A 64 8.56 -54.67 14.23
C VAL A 64 8.37 -53.66 15.35
N ILE A 65 9.44 -52.94 15.67
CA ILE A 65 9.38 -51.73 16.49
C ILE A 65 9.60 -50.56 15.54
N ARG A 66 8.60 -49.68 15.43
CA ARG A 66 8.70 -48.44 14.66
C ARG A 66 8.87 -47.24 15.60
N PRO A 67 9.40 -46.10 15.10
CA PRO A 67 9.29 -44.84 15.82
C PRO A 67 7.83 -44.51 16.14
N PHE A 68 7.64 -43.76 17.22
CA PHE A 68 6.31 -43.30 17.63
C PHE A 68 5.76 -42.26 16.64
N GLY A 69 6.60 -41.29 16.28
CA GLY A 69 6.27 -40.26 15.31
C GLY A 69 7.51 -39.54 14.78
N PHE A 70 7.27 -38.43 14.07
CA PHE A 70 8.29 -37.48 13.65
C PHE A 70 8.16 -36.16 14.43
N LYS A 71 9.30 -35.66 14.91
CA LYS A 71 9.49 -34.26 15.30
C LYS A 71 9.94 -33.46 14.09
N LEU A 72 9.27 -32.35 13.80
CA LEU A 72 9.66 -31.41 12.75
C LEU A 72 10.49 -30.27 13.36
N ILE A 73 11.68 -30.06 12.81
CA ILE A 73 12.66 -29.08 13.29
C ILE A 73 13.01 -28.12 12.16
N PHE A 74 13.08 -26.83 12.48
CA PHE A 74 13.51 -25.76 11.57
C PHE A 74 14.94 -25.35 11.97
N PRO A 75 16.00 -26.01 11.45
CA PRO A 75 17.34 -25.86 11.97
C PRO A 75 17.97 -24.47 11.71
N GLU A 76 17.42 -23.73 10.77
CA GLU A 76 17.92 -22.41 10.34
C GLU A 76 17.04 -21.26 10.86
N ASP A 77 15.91 -21.59 11.51
CA ASP A 77 14.91 -20.62 11.93
C ASP A 77 14.54 -20.87 13.40
N SER A 78 14.88 -19.91 14.27
CA SER A 78 14.67 -20.05 15.72
C SER A 78 13.23 -19.85 16.17
N ASP A 79 12.41 -19.19 15.35
CA ASP A 79 11.02 -18.86 15.67
C ASP A 79 10.13 -18.92 14.41
N PRO A 80 9.76 -20.13 13.97
CA PRO A 80 8.95 -20.32 12.76
C PRO A 80 7.45 -20.26 13.01
N TYR A 81 7.01 -19.85 14.20
CA TYR A 81 5.63 -19.98 14.66
C TYR A 81 4.91 -18.63 14.79
N SER A 82 3.60 -18.64 14.61
CA SER A 82 2.72 -17.51 14.91
C SER A 82 1.32 -18.01 15.26
N ASP A 83 0.69 -17.39 16.26
CA ASP A 83 -0.70 -17.66 16.64
C ASP A 83 -1.72 -16.89 15.77
N GLY A 84 -1.23 -16.02 14.88
CA GLY A 84 -2.07 -15.22 13.98
C GLY A 84 -2.82 -14.08 14.65
N ASN A 85 -2.51 -13.75 15.91
CA ASN A 85 -3.11 -12.66 16.65
C ASN A 85 -2.22 -11.41 16.60
N PRO A 86 -2.62 -10.31 15.91
CA PRO A 86 -1.83 -9.08 15.88
C PRO A 86 -1.57 -8.42 17.24
N SER A 87 -2.36 -8.76 18.28
CA SER A 87 -2.13 -8.32 19.67
C SER A 87 -1.33 -9.33 20.51
N GLY A 88 -1.07 -10.50 19.97
CA GLY A 88 -0.30 -11.60 20.54
C GLY A 88 0.96 -11.85 19.72
N ASP A 89 1.12 -13.06 19.18
CA ASP A 89 2.26 -13.42 18.34
C ASP A 89 1.93 -13.36 16.84
N PHE A 90 2.34 -12.25 16.23
CA PHE A 90 2.20 -12.00 14.79
C PHE A 90 3.55 -11.76 14.10
N SER A 91 4.60 -12.35 14.67
CA SER A 91 5.97 -12.22 14.19
C SER A 91 6.11 -12.72 12.75
N LYS A 92 7.04 -12.09 12.00
CA LYS A 92 7.34 -12.47 10.61
C LYS A 92 8.25 -13.69 10.62
N PHE A 93 7.89 -14.71 9.84
CA PHE A 93 8.71 -15.89 9.63
C PHE A 93 9.54 -15.78 8.34
N LYS A 94 8.88 -15.95 7.19
CA LYS A 94 9.55 -15.99 5.87
C LYS A 94 8.72 -15.34 4.77
N PRO A 95 9.35 -14.75 3.74
CA PRO A 95 8.66 -14.36 2.53
C PRO A 95 7.98 -15.55 1.85
N ALA A 96 6.78 -15.33 1.33
CA ALA A 96 6.06 -16.28 0.50
C ALA A 96 6.93 -16.63 -0.72
N GLY A 97 7.02 -17.92 -1.04
CA GLY A 97 7.84 -18.46 -2.11
C GLY A 97 9.32 -18.64 -1.76
N GLU A 98 9.83 -18.07 -0.66
CA GLU A 98 11.19 -18.32 -0.19
C GLU A 98 11.34 -19.78 0.28
N ALA A 99 12.51 -20.37 0.04
CA ALA A 99 12.82 -21.70 0.54
C ALA A 99 13.19 -21.66 2.02
N PHE A 100 12.73 -22.66 2.77
CA PHE A 100 13.13 -22.90 4.14
C PHE A 100 13.41 -24.38 4.37
N LYS A 101 14.13 -24.66 5.46
CA LYS A 101 14.59 -26.00 5.77
C LYS A 101 13.77 -26.62 6.89
N ILE A 102 13.35 -27.87 6.68
CA ILE A 102 12.63 -28.68 7.67
C ILE A 102 13.35 -30.01 7.80
N ASN A 103 13.62 -30.45 9.02
CA ASN A 103 14.11 -31.78 9.32
C ASN A 103 12.99 -32.58 10.00
N ALA A 104 12.63 -33.74 9.45
CA ALA A 104 11.83 -34.73 10.14
C ALA A 104 12.75 -35.73 10.85
N VAL A 105 12.61 -35.82 12.18
CA VAL A 105 13.43 -36.67 13.05
C VAL A 105 12.53 -37.64 13.81
N PRO A 106 12.77 -38.96 13.74
CA PRO A 106 11.93 -39.94 14.41
C PRO A 106 12.11 -39.85 15.93
N ILE A 107 11.01 -40.01 16.65
CA ILE A 107 10.95 -39.87 18.11
C ILE A 107 10.40 -41.10 18.80
N MET A 108 10.79 -41.28 20.06
CA MET A 108 10.26 -42.29 20.96
C MET A 108 8.94 -41.83 21.56
N TRP A 109 8.09 -42.79 21.92
CA TRP A 109 6.85 -42.55 22.63
C TRP A 109 7.09 -41.91 24.01
N GLN A 110 6.24 -40.96 24.39
CA GLN A 110 6.12 -40.49 25.77
C GLN A 110 4.68 -40.62 26.27
N SER A 111 4.55 -40.70 27.59
CA SER A 111 3.25 -40.92 28.23
C SER A 111 2.34 -39.72 28.03
N GLY A 112 1.16 -39.97 27.47
CA GLY A 112 0.10 -38.97 27.30
C GLY A 112 -0.05 -38.45 25.88
N GLU A 113 0.81 -38.85 24.94
CA GLU A 113 0.83 -38.31 23.57
C GLU A 113 0.13 -39.19 22.51
N ASP A 114 -0.44 -40.32 22.94
CA ASP A 114 -1.09 -41.34 22.10
C ASP A 114 -2.54 -41.51 22.55
N GLY A 115 -3.31 -40.44 22.47
CA GLY A 115 -4.70 -40.37 22.93
C GLY A 115 -4.88 -40.19 24.43
N ASP A 116 -6.13 -40.01 24.83
CA ASP A 116 -6.52 -39.87 26.24
C ASP A 116 -6.19 -41.16 27.02
N VAL A 117 -5.31 -41.04 28.01
CA VAL A 117 -4.89 -42.13 28.92
C VAL A 117 -6.07 -42.87 29.56
N SER A 118 -7.20 -42.19 29.77
CA SER A 118 -8.41 -42.77 30.34
C SER A 118 -9.30 -43.50 29.32
N VAL A 119 -9.02 -43.36 28.03
CA VAL A 119 -9.76 -43.93 26.91
C VAL A 119 -8.82 -44.80 26.05
N PRO A 120 -8.57 -46.08 26.42
CA PRO A 120 -7.66 -46.95 25.66
C PRO A 120 -7.96 -47.08 24.16
N SER A 121 -9.21 -46.85 23.74
CA SER A 121 -9.60 -46.89 22.33
C SER A 121 -9.18 -45.67 21.50
N SER A 122 -8.68 -44.60 22.13
CA SER A 122 -8.09 -43.46 21.40
C SER A 122 -6.61 -43.66 21.10
N HIS A 123 -5.96 -44.67 21.68
CA HIS A 123 -4.55 -44.95 21.43
C HIS A 123 -4.42 -45.66 20.08
N ASP A 124 -3.80 -45.00 19.11
CA ASP A 124 -3.62 -45.50 17.76
C ASP A 124 -2.14 -45.82 17.43
N GLY A 125 -1.25 -45.58 18.40
CA GLY A 125 0.18 -45.81 18.32
C GLY A 125 0.93 -44.70 17.60
N ASN A 126 0.31 -43.54 17.36
CA ASN A 126 0.92 -42.36 16.74
C ASN A 126 0.84 -41.15 17.67
N ILE A 127 1.69 -40.16 17.39
CA ILE A 127 1.62 -38.88 18.09
C ILE A 127 0.36 -38.11 17.68
N ASP A 128 -0.37 -37.59 18.66
CA ASP A 128 -1.53 -36.74 18.41
C ASP A 128 -1.12 -35.37 17.84
N ALA A 129 -2.01 -34.76 17.06
CA ALA A 129 -1.70 -33.53 16.32
C ALA A 129 -1.53 -32.29 17.19
N ASP A 130 -2.09 -32.28 18.41
CA ASP A 130 -1.98 -31.21 19.40
C ASP A 130 -0.81 -31.38 20.38
N GLU A 131 -0.05 -32.47 20.25
CA GLU A 131 1.06 -32.78 21.15
C GLU A 131 2.38 -32.14 20.74
N ASN A 132 3.21 -31.89 21.74
CA ASN A 132 4.51 -31.25 21.55
C ASN A 132 5.63 -32.29 21.48
N ALA A 133 6.01 -32.66 20.25
CA ALA A 133 7.11 -33.58 19.96
C ALA A 133 8.51 -33.14 20.46
N ASN A 134 8.64 -31.97 21.09
CA ASN A 134 9.94 -31.39 21.42
C ASN A 134 10.68 -32.13 22.53
N ASP A 135 9.95 -32.68 23.50
CA ASP A 135 10.51 -33.33 24.69
C ASP A 135 10.82 -34.81 24.48
N ASN A 136 10.40 -35.39 23.36
CA ASN A 136 10.68 -36.77 22.99
C ASN A 136 12.14 -37.03 22.69
N ALA A 137 12.64 -38.17 23.19
CA ALA A 137 13.95 -38.67 22.80
C ALA A 137 13.94 -39.10 21.33
N VAL A 138 15.02 -38.82 20.60
CA VAL A 138 15.14 -39.19 19.19
C VAL A 138 15.50 -40.67 19.03
N VAL A 139 14.93 -41.31 18.02
CA VAL A 139 15.22 -42.71 17.66
C VAL A 139 16.47 -42.74 16.77
N ALA A 140 17.46 -43.54 17.17
CA ALA A 140 18.62 -43.81 16.33
C ALA A 140 18.37 -45.01 15.39
N ASN A 141 19.17 -45.09 14.31
CA ASN A 141 19.19 -46.21 13.35
C ASN A 141 17.87 -46.47 12.58
N PHE A 142 16.96 -45.51 12.54
CA PHE A 142 15.84 -45.52 11.61
C PHE A 142 16.32 -45.09 10.21
N ALA A 143 16.27 -45.99 9.24
CA ALA A 143 16.78 -45.78 7.89
C ALA A 143 16.05 -46.67 6.87
N GLY A 144 16.24 -46.38 5.59
CA GLY A 144 15.64 -47.15 4.49
C GLY A 144 14.22 -46.71 4.11
N GLU A 145 13.72 -45.63 4.72
CA GLU A 145 12.44 -45.02 4.39
C GLU A 145 12.62 -43.61 3.83
N SER A 146 11.58 -43.12 3.15
CA SER A 146 11.45 -41.73 2.73
C SER A 146 10.25 -41.08 3.41
N VAL A 147 10.37 -39.77 3.67
CA VAL A 147 9.34 -38.95 4.30
C VAL A 147 8.80 -37.97 3.26
N LYS A 148 7.49 -37.75 3.29
CA LYS A 148 6.79 -36.68 2.56
C LYS A 148 6.20 -35.70 3.56
N LEU A 149 6.03 -34.45 3.12
CA LEU A 149 5.35 -33.43 3.90
C LEU A 149 4.05 -33.02 3.20
N ALA A 150 3.04 -32.71 3.99
CA ALA A 150 1.79 -32.10 3.54
C ALA A 150 1.48 -30.87 4.41
N HIS A 151 0.55 -30.04 3.95
CA HIS A 151 0.16 -28.83 4.69
C HIS A 151 -1.36 -28.71 4.84
N GLN A 152 -1.75 -27.87 5.77
CA GLN A 152 -3.10 -27.34 5.89
C GLN A 152 -3.04 -25.84 6.18
N LEU A 153 -3.79 -25.05 5.42
CA LEU A 153 -3.96 -23.63 5.73
C LEU A 153 -4.74 -23.45 7.04
N VAL A 154 -4.20 -22.67 7.96
CA VAL A 154 -4.86 -22.26 9.21
C VAL A 154 -5.43 -20.86 9.06
N LEU A 155 -4.59 -19.89 8.67
CA LEU A 155 -4.98 -18.51 8.45
C LEU A 155 -4.39 -17.95 7.15
N PRO A 156 -5.11 -17.08 6.42
CA PRO A 156 -6.52 -16.72 6.64
C PRO A 156 -7.47 -17.91 6.40
N THR A 157 -8.56 -18.00 7.16
CA THR A 157 -9.56 -19.05 6.99
C THR A 157 -10.35 -18.88 5.68
N VAL A 158 -11.00 -19.95 5.22
CA VAL A 158 -11.93 -19.87 4.06
C VAL A 158 -13.05 -18.86 4.30
N ALA A 159 -13.52 -18.69 5.54
CA ALA A 159 -14.54 -17.69 5.89
C ALA A 159 -14.02 -16.24 5.75
N GLN A 160 -12.71 -16.03 5.93
CA GLN A 160 -12.02 -14.76 5.63
C GLN A 160 -11.63 -14.63 4.14
N GLY A 161 -12.04 -15.59 3.30
CA GLY A 161 -11.72 -15.67 1.88
C GLY A 161 -10.31 -16.19 1.58
N GLY A 162 -9.66 -16.83 2.55
CA GLY A 162 -8.38 -17.51 2.34
C GLY A 162 -8.49 -18.70 1.40
N ILE A 163 -7.44 -18.94 0.64
CA ILE A 163 -7.28 -20.09 -0.25
C ILE A 163 -6.15 -20.99 0.24
N ALA A 164 -6.27 -22.28 -0.04
CA ALA A 164 -5.38 -23.33 0.48
C ALA A 164 -3.92 -23.22 0.06
N GLY A 165 -3.59 -22.42 -0.96
CA GLY A 165 -2.24 -22.25 -1.54
C GLY A 165 -1.58 -23.58 -1.95
N ASP A 166 -0.29 -23.49 -2.29
CA ASP A 166 0.55 -24.63 -2.62
C ASP A 166 1.79 -24.64 -1.71
N PHE A 167 1.93 -25.73 -0.96
CA PHE A 167 3.16 -26.07 -0.25
C PHE A 167 3.91 -27.12 -1.05
N THR A 168 5.20 -26.87 -1.33
CA THR A 168 6.04 -27.79 -2.09
C THR A 168 7.23 -28.22 -1.25
N ALA A 169 7.38 -29.53 -1.06
CA ALA A 169 8.57 -30.15 -0.50
C ALA A 169 8.76 -31.51 -1.20
N ASN A 170 9.96 -31.77 -1.72
CA ASN A 170 10.24 -33.06 -2.36
C ASN A 170 10.40 -34.15 -1.31
N ASP A 171 9.81 -35.32 -1.57
CA ASP A 171 10.00 -36.52 -0.77
C ASP A 171 11.49 -36.77 -0.52
N THR A 172 11.84 -36.98 0.74
CA THR A 172 13.26 -37.02 1.16
C THR A 172 13.55 -38.31 1.90
N ALA A 173 14.60 -39.02 1.48
CA ALA A 173 15.08 -40.23 2.14
C ALA A 173 15.71 -39.90 3.50
N LEU A 174 15.53 -40.79 4.48
CA LEU A 174 16.22 -40.71 5.76
C LEU A 174 17.71 -41.01 5.59
N VAL A 175 18.55 -40.11 6.05
CA VAL A 175 20.00 -40.30 6.18
C VAL A 175 20.38 -40.05 7.63
N ASN A 176 21.02 -41.03 8.27
CA ASN A 176 21.31 -40.99 9.71
C ASN A 176 20.09 -40.64 10.57
N SER A 177 18.93 -41.22 10.21
CA SER A 177 17.63 -40.98 10.89
C SER A 177 17.11 -39.54 10.78
N ILE A 178 17.49 -38.80 9.75
CA ILE A 178 16.96 -37.46 9.48
C ILE A 178 16.53 -37.37 8.01
N ALA A 179 15.30 -36.92 7.77
CA ALA A 179 14.86 -36.52 6.44
C ALA A 179 14.93 -35.00 6.38
N SER A 180 15.85 -34.47 5.57
CA SER A 180 16.18 -33.04 5.50
C SER A 180 15.61 -32.42 4.22
N PHE A 181 14.47 -31.75 4.35
CA PHE A 181 13.85 -30.97 3.28
C PHE A 181 14.52 -29.59 3.22
N VAL A 182 15.36 -29.35 2.21
CA VAL A 182 16.16 -28.11 2.10
C VAL A 182 15.57 -27.03 1.21
N ASP A 183 14.46 -27.35 0.53
CA ASP A 183 13.80 -26.46 -0.45
C ASP A 183 12.28 -26.54 -0.27
N ALA A 184 11.82 -26.58 0.99
CA ALA A 184 10.39 -26.47 1.28
C ALA A 184 9.94 -25.03 0.99
N ARG A 185 8.81 -24.86 0.30
CA ARG A 185 8.28 -23.54 -0.08
C ARG A 185 6.79 -23.48 0.15
N TRP A 186 6.32 -22.30 0.51
CA TRP A 186 4.90 -21.98 0.64
C TRP A 186 4.61 -20.74 -0.21
N ASN A 187 3.68 -20.83 -1.16
CA ASN A 187 3.52 -19.82 -2.20
C ASN A 187 2.58 -18.65 -1.85
N GLU A 188 2.02 -18.62 -0.64
CA GLU A 188 1.04 -17.62 -0.21
C GLU A 188 1.48 -16.93 1.09
N VAL A 189 0.79 -15.87 1.49
CA VAL A 189 0.88 -15.37 2.87
C VAL A 189 -0.06 -16.18 3.75
N GLY A 190 0.27 -16.29 5.03
CA GLY A 190 -0.57 -17.08 5.93
C GLY A 190 0.19 -17.77 7.04
N ILE A 191 -0.55 -18.65 7.71
CA ILE A 191 -0.07 -19.57 8.73
C ILE A 191 -0.60 -20.95 8.36
N ILE A 192 0.27 -21.96 8.40
CA ILE A 192 -0.03 -23.33 7.99
C ILE A 192 0.33 -24.32 9.09
N ASN A 193 -0.35 -25.46 9.11
CA ASN A 193 0.14 -26.66 9.78
C ASN A 193 0.88 -27.52 8.76
N ILE A 194 1.91 -28.23 9.19
CA ILE A 194 2.66 -29.17 8.35
C ILE A 194 2.58 -30.55 9.02
N SER A 195 2.28 -31.57 8.21
CA SER A 195 2.35 -32.97 8.64
C SER A 195 3.45 -33.70 7.88
N ALA A 196 4.05 -34.69 8.52
CA ALA A 196 5.00 -35.62 7.93
C ALA A 196 4.45 -37.04 7.94
N ASP A 197 4.74 -37.77 6.88
CA ASP A 197 4.31 -39.16 6.69
C ASP A 197 5.44 -39.96 6.02
N LEU A 198 5.49 -41.27 6.27
CA LEU A 198 6.23 -42.13 5.36
C LEU A 198 5.59 -42.09 3.98
N VAL A 199 6.43 -42.05 2.94
CA VAL A 199 5.95 -41.98 1.55
C VAL A 199 5.02 -43.14 1.23
N ASP A 200 5.41 -44.36 1.62
CA ASP A 200 4.66 -45.60 1.44
C ASP A 200 3.63 -45.88 2.54
N GLY A 201 3.57 -45.03 3.57
CA GLY A 201 2.64 -45.12 4.68
C GLY A 201 2.87 -46.30 5.61
N ASN A 202 4.01 -46.99 5.56
CA ASN A 202 4.19 -48.20 6.37
C ASN A 202 5.66 -48.61 6.59
N TYR A 203 6.08 -48.70 7.85
CA TYR A 203 7.37 -49.25 8.22
C TYR A 203 7.30 -50.77 8.44
N ARG A 204 7.73 -51.57 7.46
CA ARG A 204 7.88 -53.05 7.57
C ARG A 204 6.62 -53.81 8.02
N GLY A 205 5.44 -53.24 7.83
CA GLY A 205 4.16 -53.83 8.27
C GLY A 205 3.73 -53.42 9.68
N GLY A 206 4.52 -52.57 10.35
CA GLY A 206 4.21 -51.98 11.66
C GLY A 206 3.34 -50.72 11.60
N GLY A 207 2.90 -50.29 10.41
CA GLY A 207 2.11 -49.07 10.21
C GLY A 207 2.95 -47.84 9.88
N ASN A 208 2.26 -46.72 9.64
CA ASN A 208 2.88 -45.44 9.27
C ASN A 208 3.66 -44.84 10.45
N VAL A 209 4.55 -43.89 10.15
CA VAL A 209 5.15 -42.99 11.13
C VAL A 209 4.77 -41.58 10.71
N ILE A 210 4.08 -40.87 11.60
CA ILE A 210 3.53 -39.54 11.31
C ILE A 210 4.09 -38.50 12.27
N GLY A 211 4.03 -37.23 11.88
CA GLY A 211 4.39 -36.11 12.75
C GLY A 211 3.65 -34.85 12.36
N TYR A 212 3.53 -33.93 13.31
CA TYR A 212 2.79 -32.69 13.15
C TYR A 212 3.60 -31.51 13.65
N VAL A 213 3.40 -30.36 13.02
CA VAL A 213 3.77 -29.06 13.57
C VAL A 213 2.71 -28.05 13.18
N ASN A 214 2.24 -27.30 14.17
CA ASN A 214 1.15 -26.35 14.00
C ASN A 214 1.64 -24.90 14.01
N GLY A 215 0.92 -24.03 13.34
CA GLY A 215 1.14 -22.58 13.43
C GLY A 215 2.42 -22.10 12.74
N VAL A 216 2.90 -22.79 11.71
CA VAL A 216 4.09 -22.38 10.94
C VAL A 216 3.77 -21.12 10.12
N GLY A 217 4.53 -20.07 10.35
CA GLY A 217 4.27 -18.73 9.82
C GLY A 217 4.65 -17.67 10.86
N ARG A 218 4.37 -16.39 10.65
CA ARG A 218 3.58 -15.84 9.55
C ARG A 218 4.41 -15.67 8.27
N PHE A 219 3.94 -16.25 7.18
CA PHE A 219 4.46 -15.94 5.85
C PHE A 219 3.91 -14.59 5.37
N TYR A 220 4.79 -13.77 4.78
CA TYR A 220 4.51 -12.40 4.34
C TYR A 220 4.98 -12.19 2.89
N PRO A 221 4.60 -11.11 2.18
CA PRO A 221 5.02 -10.94 0.79
C PRO A 221 6.54 -10.79 0.63
N ASP A 222 7.08 -11.18 -0.51
CA ASP A 222 8.50 -10.97 -0.86
C ASP A 222 8.75 -9.53 -1.33
N HIS A 223 7.87 -9.01 -2.18
CA HIS A 223 7.95 -7.64 -2.68
C HIS A 223 6.58 -7.13 -3.15
N PHE A 224 6.49 -5.81 -3.38
CA PHE A 224 5.37 -5.20 -4.08
C PHE A 224 5.69 -4.93 -5.55
N THR A 225 4.65 -4.97 -6.39
CA THR A 225 4.63 -4.38 -7.74
C THR A 225 3.39 -3.49 -7.88
N VAL A 226 3.30 -2.73 -8.97
CA VAL A 226 2.18 -1.79 -9.21
C VAL A 226 1.54 -2.07 -10.57
N SER A 227 0.22 -2.00 -10.64
CA SER A 227 -0.56 -2.08 -11.88
C SER A 227 -1.75 -1.12 -11.86
N ASP A 228 -2.54 -1.13 -12.94
CA ASP A 228 -3.85 -0.48 -13.01
C ASP A 228 -3.83 1.01 -12.60
N LEU A 229 -2.86 1.76 -13.16
CA LEU A 229 -2.73 3.19 -12.90
C LEU A 229 -3.95 3.95 -13.41
N VAL A 230 -4.56 4.73 -12.52
CA VAL A 230 -5.68 5.62 -12.81
C VAL A 230 -5.16 7.05 -12.83
N VAL A 231 -5.42 7.74 -13.94
CA VAL A 231 -5.09 9.16 -14.09
C VAL A 231 -6.17 10.00 -13.42
N GLY A 232 -5.78 10.90 -12.52
CA GLY A 232 -6.70 11.84 -11.88
C GLY A 232 -7.10 13.00 -12.78
N ASP A 233 -8.23 13.65 -12.47
CA ASP A 233 -8.72 14.81 -13.21
C ASP A 233 -8.58 16.11 -12.41
N LEU A 234 -7.84 17.06 -12.98
CA LEU A 234 -7.60 18.37 -12.36
C LEU A 234 -8.64 19.39 -12.81
N THR A 235 -9.14 20.15 -11.84
CA THR A 235 -9.98 21.33 -12.07
C THR A 235 -9.68 22.40 -11.03
N GLY A 236 -10.31 23.57 -11.15
CA GLY A 236 -10.28 24.60 -10.12
C GLY A 236 -11.65 25.23 -9.89
N GLN A 237 -11.67 26.38 -9.21
CA GLN A 237 -12.91 27.08 -8.85
C GLN A 237 -13.73 27.50 -10.07
N CYS A 238 -13.03 27.86 -11.15
CA CYS A 238 -13.63 28.22 -12.42
C CYS A 238 -13.69 26.97 -13.32
N ILE A 239 -14.90 26.60 -13.77
CA ILE A 239 -15.20 25.29 -14.40
C ILE A 239 -14.19 24.94 -15.54
N ASN A 240 -13.84 25.92 -16.37
CA ASN A 240 -12.96 25.71 -17.52
C ASN A 240 -11.59 26.39 -17.41
N GLN A 241 -11.26 27.02 -16.27
CA GLN A 241 -9.93 27.62 -16.11
C GLN A 241 -9.48 27.74 -14.65
N THR A 242 -8.17 27.75 -14.40
CA THR A 242 -7.58 28.12 -13.10
C THR A 242 -6.51 29.15 -13.34
N PHE A 243 -6.41 30.17 -12.49
CA PHE A 243 -5.42 31.21 -12.65
C PHE A 243 -4.07 30.83 -12.03
N ILE A 244 -2.99 31.23 -12.69
CA ILE A 244 -1.64 31.11 -12.13
C ILE A 244 -1.54 31.99 -10.88
N GLY A 245 -1.20 31.37 -9.75
CA GLY A 245 -1.15 31.97 -8.43
C GLY A 245 -2.47 31.94 -7.66
N GLU A 246 -3.53 31.33 -8.22
CA GLU A 246 -4.83 31.24 -7.55
C GLU A 246 -4.81 30.23 -6.40
N THR A 247 -5.42 30.64 -5.30
CA THR A 247 -5.58 29.86 -4.08
C THR A 247 -7.04 29.93 -3.63
N THR A 248 -7.49 28.99 -2.82
CA THR A 248 -8.91 28.84 -2.41
C THR A 248 -9.47 29.96 -1.54
N ALA A 249 -8.61 30.79 -0.92
CA ALA A 249 -9.02 32.06 -0.33
C ALA A 249 -8.51 33.23 -1.20
N ASP A 250 -9.33 34.28 -1.27
CA ASP A 250 -9.09 35.53 -2.02
C ASP A 250 -7.97 36.40 -1.41
N GLY A 251 -6.87 35.80 -0.92
CA GLY A 251 -5.65 36.49 -0.50
C GLY A 251 -5.78 37.53 0.63
N ALA A 252 -6.98 37.73 1.20
CA ALA A 252 -7.28 38.78 2.18
C ALA A 252 -7.45 38.27 3.61
N ASP A 253 -7.73 36.98 3.82
CA ASP A 253 -7.83 36.39 5.17
C ASP A 253 -6.48 35.85 5.64
N SER A 254 -5.81 36.66 6.46
CA SER A 254 -4.51 36.37 7.05
C SER A 254 -4.66 35.43 8.26
N GLY A 255 -4.57 34.11 8.04
CA GLY A 255 -4.38 33.17 9.15
C GLY A 255 -4.67 31.69 8.92
N THR A 256 -5.40 31.32 7.86
CA THR A 256 -5.64 29.92 7.49
C THR A 256 -4.70 29.50 6.36
N ALA A 257 -4.21 28.24 6.39
CA ALA A 257 -3.46 27.68 5.28
C ALA A 257 -4.33 27.79 4.03
N VAL A 258 -3.83 28.47 2.99
CA VAL A 258 -4.59 28.67 1.76
C VAL A 258 -4.21 27.59 0.77
N ASP A 259 -5.14 26.68 0.49
CA ASP A 259 -4.92 25.63 -0.49
C ASP A 259 -4.76 26.23 -1.89
N GLY A 260 -3.96 25.59 -2.74
CA GLY A 260 -3.95 25.85 -4.17
C GLY A 260 -5.33 25.66 -4.80
N ALA A 261 -5.65 26.48 -5.80
CA ALA A 261 -6.97 26.43 -6.43
C ALA A 261 -7.16 25.20 -7.35
N LEU A 262 -6.09 24.57 -7.80
CA LEU A 262 -6.15 23.35 -8.62
C LEU A 262 -6.25 22.12 -7.71
N LYS A 263 -7.29 21.31 -7.87
CA LYS A 263 -7.57 20.10 -7.07
C LYS A 263 -8.09 18.98 -7.97
N TYR A 264 -8.19 17.76 -7.42
CA TYR A 264 -8.91 16.67 -8.08
C TYR A 264 -10.41 16.96 -8.15
N TYR A 265 -11.10 16.56 -9.22
CA TYR A 265 -12.52 16.86 -9.43
C TYR A 265 -13.44 15.68 -9.12
N SER A 266 -13.24 14.57 -9.83
CA SER A 266 -14.10 13.39 -9.77
C SER A 266 -13.33 12.08 -9.67
N THR A 267 -12.06 12.10 -10.08
CA THR A 267 -11.17 10.95 -10.09
C THR A 267 -9.83 11.39 -9.50
N ASN A 268 -9.48 10.79 -8.39
CA ASN A 268 -8.15 10.96 -7.81
C ASN A 268 -7.20 9.97 -8.49
N PRO A 269 -5.90 10.32 -8.65
CA PRO A 269 -4.91 9.36 -9.08
C PRO A 269 -4.88 8.15 -8.15
N ALA A 270 -4.87 6.96 -8.73
CA ALA A 270 -4.90 5.72 -7.96
C ALA A 270 -4.08 4.64 -8.65
N MET A 271 -3.69 3.61 -7.91
CA MET A 271 -2.98 2.45 -8.42
C MET A 271 -3.36 1.19 -7.65
N ARG A 272 -3.23 0.04 -8.30
CA ARG A 272 -3.25 -1.25 -7.61
C ARG A 272 -1.84 -1.60 -7.13
N ILE A 273 -1.72 -1.93 -5.85
CA ILE A 273 -0.50 -2.47 -5.25
C ILE A 273 -0.64 -3.99 -5.18
N ASN A 274 0.31 -4.70 -5.76
CA ASN A 274 0.30 -6.16 -5.86
C ASN A 274 1.38 -6.74 -4.93
N ALA A 275 0.95 -7.45 -3.89
CA ALA A 275 1.84 -8.26 -3.07
C ALA A 275 2.24 -9.53 -3.83
N MET A 276 3.55 -9.80 -3.93
CA MET A 276 4.09 -10.91 -4.71
C MET A 276 4.85 -11.92 -3.84
N ALA A 277 4.78 -13.19 -4.21
CA ALA A 277 5.70 -14.22 -3.71
C ALA A 277 7.03 -14.16 -4.47
N ALA A 278 8.09 -14.70 -3.88
CA ALA A 278 9.40 -14.84 -4.51
C ALA A 278 9.27 -15.66 -5.81
N GLY A 279 9.66 -15.06 -6.94
CA GLY A 279 9.62 -15.70 -8.27
C GLY A 279 8.21 -15.85 -8.89
N ALA A 280 7.16 -15.34 -8.27
CA ALA A 280 5.80 -15.40 -8.81
C ALA A 280 5.54 -14.32 -9.87
N THR A 281 4.60 -14.60 -10.77
CA THR A 281 4.12 -13.67 -11.82
C THR A 281 2.71 -13.14 -11.55
N LEU A 282 2.01 -13.69 -10.57
CA LEU A 282 0.68 -13.29 -10.15
C LEU A 282 0.70 -12.84 -8.68
N PRO A 283 -0.18 -11.89 -8.28
CA PRO A 283 -0.28 -11.46 -6.90
C PRO A 283 -0.77 -12.57 -5.96
N LEU A 284 -0.36 -12.48 -4.70
CA LEU A 284 -0.81 -13.31 -3.59
C LEU A 284 -2.32 -13.18 -3.38
N ASN A 285 -3.01 -14.28 -3.17
CA ASN A 285 -4.46 -14.29 -2.94
C ASN A 285 -4.78 -14.07 -1.46
N ASN A 286 -3.94 -14.55 -0.54
CA ASN A 286 -4.19 -14.47 0.89
C ASN A 286 -3.76 -13.12 1.51
N TYR A 287 -3.25 -12.17 0.72
CA TYR A 287 -2.86 -10.84 1.19
C TYR A 287 -4.09 -9.96 1.44
N ARG A 288 -4.67 -10.10 2.64
CA ARG A 288 -5.94 -9.47 3.05
C ARG A 288 -6.07 -9.34 4.56
N GLY A 289 -6.97 -8.49 5.02
CA GLY A 289 -7.25 -8.29 6.45
C GLY A 289 -5.97 -8.05 7.24
N VAL A 290 -5.74 -8.83 8.31
CA VAL A 290 -4.55 -8.69 9.17
C VAL A 290 -3.22 -9.04 8.48
N PHE A 291 -3.26 -9.77 7.36
CA PHE A 291 -2.06 -10.06 6.56
C PHE A 291 -1.69 -8.91 5.62
N MET A 292 -2.62 -7.99 5.33
CA MET A 292 -2.26 -6.73 4.70
C MET A 292 -1.62 -5.83 5.75
N ARG A 293 -0.33 -5.56 5.57
CA ARG A 293 0.46 -4.74 6.51
C ARG A 293 0.74 -3.34 5.96
N LEU A 294 0.27 -3.03 4.76
CA LEU A 294 0.25 -1.68 4.21
C LEU A 294 -0.68 -0.79 5.03
N GLN A 295 -0.21 0.43 5.29
CA GLN A 295 -1.00 1.50 5.91
C GLN A 295 -1.11 2.66 4.93
N ASP A 296 -2.00 3.61 5.21
CA ASP A 296 -2.14 4.84 4.40
C ASP A 296 -0.80 5.57 4.22
N SER A 297 0.04 5.59 5.26
CA SER A 297 1.37 6.18 5.26
C SER A 297 2.47 5.34 4.58
N SER A 298 2.17 4.12 4.13
CA SER A 298 3.14 3.23 3.48
C SER A 298 3.56 3.68 2.09
N VAL A 299 2.82 4.61 1.48
CA VAL A 299 3.09 5.11 0.13
C VAL A 299 3.53 6.57 0.22
N THR A 300 4.70 6.87 -0.34
CA THR A 300 5.21 8.25 -0.40
C THR A 300 5.56 8.65 -1.82
N PHE A 301 5.59 9.95 -2.08
CA PHE A 301 5.82 10.52 -3.40
C PHE A 301 6.97 11.53 -3.40
N ASN A 302 7.70 11.56 -4.50
CA ASN A 302 8.58 12.67 -4.79
C ASN A 302 7.73 13.87 -5.25
N THR A 303 7.96 15.04 -4.67
CA THR A 303 7.19 16.23 -5.02
C THR A 303 7.61 16.79 -6.38
N THR A 304 6.66 17.01 -7.28
CA THR A 304 6.90 17.78 -8.50
C THR A 304 7.01 19.26 -8.20
N SER A 305 8.18 19.83 -8.50
CA SER A 305 8.46 21.26 -8.32
C SER A 305 8.32 22.08 -9.61
N SER A 306 8.22 21.44 -10.79
CA SER A 306 7.98 22.14 -12.05
C SER A 306 7.25 21.34 -13.11
N VAL A 307 6.41 22.03 -13.89
CA VAL A 307 5.70 21.51 -15.06
C VAL A 307 5.81 22.53 -16.19
N ASN A 308 6.25 22.11 -17.37
CA ASN A 308 6.51 23.00 -18.51
C ASN A 308 7.44 24.19 -18.20
N GLY A 309 8.40 24.00 -17.28
CA GLY A 309 9.30 25.07 -16.82
C GLY A 309 8.68 26.08 -15.86
N LEU A 310 7.43 25.86 -15.44
CA LEU A 310 6.75 26.65 -14.43
C LEU A 310 6.85 25.97 -13.08
N THR A 311 7.12 26.74 -12.02
CA THR A 311 7.14 26.22 -10.65
C THR A 311 5.72 25.87 -10.19
N VAL A 312 5.57 24.70 -9.58
CA VAL A 312 4.33 24.24 -8.97
C VAL A 312 4.57 24.02 -7.49
N ASN A 313 3.76 24.64 -6.64
CA ASN A 313 3.68 24.29 -5.23
C ASN A 313 2.57 23.26 -5.07
N SER A 314 2.93 22.12 -4.49
CA SER A 314 2.03 20.98 -4.31
C SER A 314 1.89 20.70 -2.81
N VAL A 315 0.66 20.55 -2.36
CA VAL A 315 0.34 19.93 -1.06
C VAL A 315 -0.13 18.52 -1.39
N ILE A 316 0.62 17.52 -0.91
CA ILE A 316 0.30 16.10 -1.06
C ILE A 316 0.13 15.54 0.35
N ASP A 317 -1.11 15.26 0.70
CA ASP A 317 -1.50 14.63 1.96
C ASP A 317 -1.37 13.10 1.85
N ILE A 318 -1.49 12.43 3.00
CA ILE A 318 -1.52 10.97 3.07
C ILE A 318 -2.78 10.49 2.32
N GLY A 319 -2.58 9.63 1.33
CA GLY A 319 -3.68 8.99 0.59
C GLY A 319 -4.36 7.88 1.39
N THR A 320 -5.15 7.06 0.71
CA THR A 320 -5.89 5.96 1.33
C THR A 320 -5.53 4.63 0.68
N VAL A 321 -5.25 3.62 1.51
CA VAL A 321 -5.10 2.22 1.12
C VAL A 321 -6.39 1.49 1.44
N ASN A 322 -6.97 0.84 0.45
CA ASN A 322 -8.17 0.04 0.61
C ASN A 322 -7.97 -1.38 0.07
N GLU A 323 -8.40 -2.38 0.84
CA GLU A 323 -8.34 -3.79 0.46
C GLU A 323 -9.75 -4.36 0.34
N VAL A 324 -10.05 -4.94 -0.83
CA VAL A 324 -11.30 -5.64 -1.07
C VAL A 324 -11.01 -6.95 -1.79
N GLY A 325 -11.19 -8.07 -1.08
CA GLY A 325 -11.06 -9.41 -1.66
C GLY A 325 -9.63 -9.80 -2.04
N GLY A 326 -8.63 -9.26 -1.36
CA GLY A 326 -7.20 -9.43 -1.65
C GLY A 326 -6.67 -8.46 -2.70
N ILE A 327 -7.49 -7.51 -3.18
CA ILE A 327 -7.06 -6.47 -4.10
C ILE A 327 -6.81 -5.19 -3.30
N VAL A 328 -5.55 -4.74 -3.29
CA VAL A 328 -5.14 -3.51 -2.59
C VAL A 328 -5.06 -2.36 -3.60
N THR A 329 -5.82 -1.30 -3.34
CA THR A 329 -5.82 -0.07 -4.13
C THR A 329 -5.36 1.09 -3.26
N PHE A 330 -4.39 1.85 -3.75
CA PHE A 330 -4.00 3.13 -3.16
C PHE A 330 -4.62 4.27 -3.98
N THR A 331 -5.21 5.26 -3.30
CA THR A 331 -5.80 6.46 -3.90
C THR A 331 -5.22 7.71 -3.24
N MET A 332 -4.78 8.69 -4.04
CA MET A 332 -4.29 9.99 -3.53
C MET A 332 -5.40 10.79 -2.83
N SER A 333 -5.03 11.72 -1.95
CA SER A 333 -5.96 12.38 -1.02
C SER A 333 -6.84 13.40 -1.72
N ASP A 334 -8.10 13.53 -1.28
CA ASP A 334 -9.01 14.61 -1.71
C ASP A 334 -8.53 16.00 -1.26
N ASN A 335 -7.64 16.06 -0.27
CA ASN A 335 -7.06 17.30 0.23
C ASN A 335 -5.89 17.81 -0.62
N ASP A 336 -5.38 16.98 -1.55
CA ASP A 336 -4.26 17.34 -2.41
C ASP A 336 -4.62 18.57 -3.25
N ASN A 337 -3.69 19.53 -3.29
CA ASN A 337 -3.93 20.79 -3.96
C ASN A 337 -2.65 21.39 -4.54
N PHE A 338 -2.82 22.15 -5.62
CA PHE A 338 -1.73 22.61 -6.45
C PHE A 338 -1.93 24.07 -6.86
N VAL A 339 -0.82 24.82 -6.90
CA VAL A 339 -0.80 26.18 -7.41
C VAL A 339 0.46 26.42 -8.23
N PHE A 340 0.29 26.94 -9.44
CA PHE A 340 1.40 27.41 -10.26
C PHE A 340 1.88 28.76 -9.72
N THR A 341 3.18 28.89 -9.48
CA THR A 341 3.75 30.14 -8.96
C THR A 341 3.62 31.26 -9.99
N ARG A 342 3.00 32.37 -9.57
CA ARG A 342 2.93 33.59 -10.38
C ARG A 342 4.26 34.33 -10.36
N ASN A 343 4.87 34.49 -11.53
CA ASN A 343 6.09 35.28 -11.74
C ASN A 343 6.18 35.68 -13.23
N ASN A 344 7.25 36.39 -13.59
CA ASN A 344 7.45 36.86 -14.97
C ASN A 344 7.64 35.71 -15.98
N THR A 345 8.19 34.56 -15.57
CA THR A 345 8.34 33.38 -16.45
C THR A 345 7.03 32.62 -16.64
N ALA A 346 6.06 32.80 -15.74
CA ALA A 346 4.74 32.19 -15.79
C ALA A 346 3.74 32.93 -16.69
N LYS A 347 4.13 34.05 -17.30
CA LYS A 347 3.35 34.74 -18.33
C LYS A 347 3.40 33.98 -19.66
N VAL A 348 2.66 32.88 -19.73
CA VAL A 348 2.59 31.97 -20.88
C VAL A 348 1.18 31.90 -21.48
N ALA A 349 1.05 31.30 -22.66
CA ALA A 349 -0.26 30.99 -23.24
C ALA A 349 -1.04 30.00 -22.34
N PRO A 350 -2.39 29.96 -22.42
CA PRO A 350 -3.19 28.96 -21.72
C PRO A 350 -2.71 27.54 -22.02
N PHE A 351 -2.68 26.69 -21.00
CA PHE A 351 -2.22 25.31 -21.14
C PHE A 351 -2.99 24.34 -20.22
N PRO A 352 -3.17 23.07 -20.60
CA PRO A 352 -3.65 22.05 -19.69
C PRO A 352 -2.55 21.67 -18.68
N ALA A 353 -2.90 21.55 -17.40
CA ALA A 353 -1.97 21.05 -16.39
C ALA A 353 -1.81 19.53 -16.54
N ALA A 354 -0.58 19.04 -16.40
CA ALA A 354 -0.26 17.62 -16.31
C ALA A 354 0.77 17.44 -15.19
N LEU A 355 0.31 16.93 -14.05
CA LEU A 355 1.11 16.69 -12.86
C LEU A 355 1.47 15.21 -12.80
N ASN A 356 2.72 14.92 -12.42
CA ASN A 356 3.23 13.57 -12.24
C ASN A 356 3.65 13.41 -10.79
N PHE A 357 3.35 12.27 -10.18
CA PHE A 357 3.69 11.95 -8.80
C PHE A 357 4.50 10.66 -8.84
N PRO A 358 5.83 10.74 -9.06
CA PRO A 358 6.68 9.57 -8.99
C PRO A 358 6.63 9.00 -7.57
N VAL A 359 6.27 7.73 -7.46
CA VAL A 359 6.30 7.01 -6.19
C VAL A 359 7.74 6.98 -5.69
N ALA A 360 7.96 7.50 -4.49
CA ALA A 360 9.26 7.49 -3.83
C ALA A 360 9.48 6.15 -3.13
N GLU A 361 8.47 5.68 -2.40
CA GLU A 361 8.53 4.47 -1.60
C GLU A 361 7.15 3.81 -1.50
N ILE A 362 7.16 2.48 -1.46
CA ILE A 362 6.08 1.67 -0.91
C ILE A 362 6.75 0.71 0.07
N GLU A 363 6.47 0.87 1.36
CA GLU A 363 7.00 0.01 2.42
C GLU A 363 5.90 -0.29 3.45
N ASP A 364 5.70 -1.56 3.76
CA ASP A 364 4.70 -1.99 4.75
C ASP A 364 5.31 -2.18 6.15
N GLN A 365 4.46 -2.50 7.14
CA GLN A 365 4.93 -2.69 8.53
C GLN A 365 5.80 -3.95 8.74
N ASP A 366 5.95 -4.81 7.74
CA ASP A 366 6.85 -5.96 7.79
C ASP A 366 8.19 -5.67 7.10
N GLU A 367 8.40 -4.44 6.63
CA GLU A 367 9.56 -3.97 5.84
C GLU A 367 9.58 -4.56 4.42
N VAL A 368 8.41 -4.94 3.88
CA VAL A 368 8.29 -5.34 2.48
C VAL A 368 8.27 -4.08 1.61
N VAL A 369 9.11 -4.05 0.58
CA VAL A 369 9.29 -2.87 -0.27
C VAL A 369 8.79 -3.09 -1.70
N LEU A 370 8.56 -1.98 -2.42
CA LEU A 370 8.44 -1.97 -3.87
C LEU A 370 9.69 -2.60 -4.50
N LYS A 371 9.49 -3.50 -5.46
CA LYS A 371 10.59 -4.14 -6.18
C LYS A 371 11.50 -3.10 -6.84
N ALA A 372 12.81 -3.21 -6.64
CA ALA A 372 13.78 -2.17 -7.01
C ALA A 372 13.83 -1.79 -8.51
N ASP A 373 13.42 -2.68 -9.42
CA ASP A 373 13.36 -2.43 -10.86
C ASP A 373 11.99 -1.93 -11.36
N VAL A 374 11.03 -1.75 -10.44
CA VAL A 374 9.71 -1.20 -10.73
C VAL A 374 9.70 0.28 -10.37
N SER A 375 9.36 1.12 -11.35
CA SER A 375 9.04 2.53 -11.12
C SER A 375 7.56 2.75 -11.41
N ALA A 376 6.88 3.45 -10.51
CA ALA A 376 5.49 3.83 -10.66
C ALA A 376 5.37 5.35 -10.59
N THR A 377 4.53 5.92 -11.45
CA THR A 377 4.22 7.35 -11.44
C THR A 377 2.72 7.50 -11.59
N LEU A 378 2.07 7.99 -10.53
CA LEU A 378 0.71 8.46 -10.63
C LEU A 378 0.69 9.78 -11.38
N SER A 379 -0.43 10.13 -12.00
CA SER A 379 -0.54 11.41 -12.70
C SER A 379 -1.94 11.96 -12.60
N ALA A 380 -2.04 13.27 -12.73
CA ALA A 380 -3.30 13.97 -12.85
C ALA A 380 -3.20 14.97 -14.00
N SER A 381 -4.25 15.07 -14.80
CA SER A 381 -4.30 15.97 -15.95
C SER A 381 -5.56 16.82 -15.89
N SER A 382 -5.49 18.04 -16.43
CA SER A 382 -6.67 18.90 -16.62
C SER A 382 -7.82 18.08 -17.21
N LYS A 383 -9.00 18.18 -16.59
CA LYS A 383 -10.25 17.75 -17.21
C LYS A 383 -10.37 18.41 -18.59
N ALA A 384 -10.95 17.70 -19.56
CA ALA A 384 -11.11 18.21 -20.92
C ALA A 384 -11.65 19.66 -20.91
N ASP A 385 -11.00 20.53 -21.68
CA ASP A 385 -11.24 21.98 -21.80
C ASP A 385 -10.81 22.86 -20.60
N HIS A 386 -10.38 22.28 -19.47
CA HIS A 386 -9.85 23.06 -18.35
C HIS A 386 -8.41 23.54 -18.64
N GLN A 387 -8.17 24.86 -18.54
CA GLN A 387 -6.87 25.47 -18.81
C GLN A 387 -6.33 26.25 -17.61
N VAL A 388 -5.04 26.15 -17.37
CA VAL A 388 -4.34 27.09 -16.50
C VAL A 388 -4.01 28.35 -17.28
N VAL A 389 -4.34 29.52 -16.74
CA VAL A 389 -4.26 30.81 -17.44
C VAL A 389 -3.52 31.89 -16.63
N TYR A 390 -2.77 32.74 -17.31
CA TYR A 390 -2.20 33.94 -16.70
C TYR A 390 -3.19 35.11 -16.86
N GLY A 391 -3.89 35.45 -15.77
CA GLY A 391 -4.90 36.51 -15.75
C GLY A 391 -4.39 37.86 -15.26
N ARG A 392 -5.11 38.92 -15.64
CA ARG A 392 -5.06 40.24 -15.00
C ARG A 392 -6.39 40.96 -15.13
N VAL A 393 -6.62 42.00 -14.33
CA VAL A 393 -7.73 42.93 -14.53
C VAL A 393 -7.21 44.28 -14.98
N LYS A 394 -7.89 44.91 -15.94
CA LYS A 394 -7.55 46.22 -16.48
C LYS A 394 -8.71 47.18 -16.27
N LEU A 395 -8.41 48.35 -15.69
CA LEU A 395 -9.30 49.50 -15.72
C LEU A 395 -8.99 50.38 -16.93
N HIS A 396 -10.03 50.90 -17.58
CA HIS A 396 -9.90 51.87 -18.67
C HIS A 396 -10.30 53.26 -18.20
N ASN A 397 -9.68 54.30 -18.76
CA ASN A 397 -10.06 55.67 -18.45
C ASN A 397 -11.48 55.98 -18.93
N ALA A 398 -12.21 56.79 -18.16
CA ALA A 398 -13.58 57.21 -18.48
C ALA A 398 -13.66 58.72 -18.66
N PHE A 399 -14.47 59.19 -19.62
CA PHE A 399 -14.61 60.61 -19.93
C PHE A 399 -16.07 60.95 -20.20
N GLY A 400 -16.54 62.09 -19.68
CA GLY A 400 -17.88 62.56 -19.99
C GLY A 400 -18.22 63.92 -19.36
N PRO A 401 -19.48 64.36 -19.50
CA PRO A 401 -19.94 65.61 -18.91
C PRO A 401 -19.99 65.49 -17.38
N ASP A 402 -19.89 66.63 -16.69
CA ASP A 402 -19.91 66.69 -15.23
C ASP A 402 -21.27 66.40 -14.59
N ASN A 403 -22.35 66.49 -15.36
CA ASN A 403 -23.73 66.30 -14.91
C ASN A 403 -24.33 64.91 -15.19
N GLN A 404 -23.52 63.92 -15.62
CA GLN A 404 -23.97 62.54 -15.85
C GLN A 404 -23.03 61.54 -15.18
N ALA A 405 -23.56 60.37 -14.84
CA ALA A 405 -22.75 59.26 -14.37
C ALA A 405 -21.77 58.80 -15.47
N LEU A 406 -20.54 58.47 -15.08
CA LEU A 406 -19.55 57.92 -15.99
C LEU A 406 -19.53 56.39 -15.89
N ALA A 407 -19.67 55.75 -17.04
CA ALA A 407 -19.44 54.32 -17.20
C ALA A 407 -17.94 54.08 -17.43
N MET A 408 -17.24 53.59 -16.42
CA MET A 408 -15.83 53.20 -16.51
C MET A 408 -15.73 51.72 -16.92
N PRO A 409 -15.16 51.39 -18.09
CA PRO A 409 -14.98 49.99 -18.49
C PRO A 409 -13.94 49.29 -17.62
N VAL A 410 -14.29 48.08 -17.17
CA VAL A 410 -13.43 47.16 -16.44
C VAL A 410 -13.31 45.88 -17.28
N GLU A 411 -12.10 45.40 -17.50
CA GLU A 411 -11.86 44.26 -18.39
C GLU A 411 -10.99 43.22 -17.68
N HIS A 412 -11.51 42.01 -17.57
CA HIS A 412 -10.75 40.83 -17.18
C HIS A 412 -10.02 40.31 -18.41
N GLN A 413 -8.69 40.20 -18.32
CA GLN A 413 -7.84 39.78 -19.43
C GLN A 413 -7.09 38.50 -19.10
N MET A 414 -6.73 37.75 -20.13
CA MET A 414 -5.77 36.64 -20.06
C MET A 414 -4.66 36.83 -21.11
N TYR A 415 -3.45 36.36 -20.80
CA TYR A 415 -2.37 36.35 -21.77
C TYR A 415 -2.51 35.17 -22.72
N ASN A 416 -2.62 35.42 -24.03
CA ASN A 416 -2.81 34.36 -25.03
C ASN A 416 -1.49 33.80 -25.61
N GLY A 417 -0.34 34.13 -24.99
CA GLY A 417 0.99 33.81 -25.51
C GLY A 417 1.63 34.91 -26.37
N SER A 418 0.87 35.93 -26.77
CA SER A 418 1.40 37.08 -27.51
C SER A 418 0.99 38.40 -26.86
N LYS A 419 -0.29 38.55 -26.51
CA LYS A 419 -0.85 39.75 -25.89
C LYS A 419 -1.92 39.40 -24.88
N PHE A 420 -2.28 40.38 -24.05
CA PHE A 420 -3.47 40.29 -23.25
C PHE A 420 -4.71 40.49 -24.13
N VAL A 421 -5.68 39.59 -23.96
CA VAL A 421 -7.00 39.61 -24.61
C VAL A 421 -8.08 39.46 -23.55
N THR A 422 -9.30 39.93 -23.84
CA THR A 422 -10.45 39.76 -22.96
C THR A 422 -10.71 38.28 -22.66
N ASN A 423 -10.88 37.94 -21.39
CA ASN A 423 -11.17 36.57 -20.95
C ASN A 423 -12.67 36.32 -20.96
N THR A 424 -13.18 35.78 -22.08
CA THR A 424 -14.61 35.56 -22.29
C THR A 424 -15.21 34.44 -21.43
N VAL A 425 -14.40 33.64 -20.74
CA VAL A 425 -14.84 32.61 -19.80
C VAL A 425 -15.38 33.25 -18.50
N ILE A 426 -14.91 34.44 -18.15
CA ILE A 426 -15.36 35.18 -16.97
C ILE A 426 -16.81 35.67 -17.15
N GLY A 427 -17.66 35.42 -16.14
CA GLY A 427 -19.10 35.67 -16.16
C GLY A 427 -19.98 34.44 -16.45
N ALA A 428 -19.40 33.32 -16.90
CA ALA A 428 -20.11 32.05 -17.09
C ALA A 428 -20.08 31.13 -15.85
N GLY A 429 -20.33 31.71 -14.66
CA GLY A 429 -20.12 31.03 -13.36
C GLY A 429 -18.68 31.10 -12.84
N CYS A 430 -17.78 31.71 -13.62
CA CYS A 430 -16.40 32.03 -13.25
C CYS A 430 -16.32 33.53 -12.95
N SER A 431 -16.53 33.92 -11.69
CA SER A 431 -16.49 35.32 -11.25
C SER A 431 -16.04 35.37 -9.81
N TYR A 432 -15.16 36.31 -9.48
CA TYR A 432 -14.98 36.72 -8.09
C TYR A 432 -15.97 37.84 -7.77
N PRO A 433 -16.51 37.90 -6.55
CA PRO A 433 -17.43 38.96 -6.16
C PRO A 433 -16.70 40.30 -6.16
N VAL A 434 -17.35 41.33 -6.71
CA VAL A 434 -16.85 42.71 -6.66
C VAL A 434 -17.86 43.55 -5.92
N THR A 435 -17.44 44.12 -4.80
CA THR A 435 -18.19 45.07 -3.98
C THR A 435 -17.57 46.45 -4.15
N PRO A 436 -18.09 47.30 -5.06
CA PRO A 436 -17.37 48.49 -5.46
C PRO A 436 -17.07 49.48 -4.34
N SER A 437 -17.92 49.50 -3.30
CA SER A 437 -17.71 50.35 -2.13
C SER A 437 -16.53 49.98 -1.24
N SER A 438 -16.06 48.73 -1.28
CA SER A 438 -14.89 48.24 -0.54
C SER A 438 -13.68 48.01 -1.43
N ASP A 439 -13.91 47.60 -2.68
CA ASP A 439 -12.84 47.12 -3.54
C ASP A 439 -12.24 48.23 -4.40
N PHE A 440 -12.88 49.41 -4.48
CA PHE A 440 -12.29 50.56 -5.15
C PHE A 440 -11.84 51.60 -4.14
N SER A 441 -10.62 52.10 -4.32
CA SER A 441 -10.13 53.28 -3.62
C SER A 441 -10.07 54.47 -4.58
N LEU A 442 -10.54 55.62 -4.09
CA LEU A 442 -10.51 56.88 -4.82
C LEU A 442 -9.38 57.73 -4.23
N THR A 443 -8.46 58.18 -5.07
CA THR A 443 -7.48 59.18 -4.62
C THR A 443 -8.22 60.50 -4.40
N PRO A 444 -8.08 61.16 -3.23
CA PRO A 444 -8.83 62.36 -2.90
C PRO A 444 -8.71 63.40 -4.00
N SER A 445 -9.87 63.74 -4.56
CA SER A 445 -10.01 64.70 -5.63
C SER A 445 -10.73 65.97 -5.09
N PRO A 446 -10.68 67.10 -5.81
CA PRO A 446 -11.46 68.30 -5.48
C PRO A 446 -12.99 68.08 -5.41
N PHE A 447 -13.49 66.87 -5.71
CA PHE A 447 -14.91 66.57 -5.76
C PHE A 447 -15.61 66.35 -4.41
N GLY A 448 -14.90 66.33 -3.29
CA GLY A 448 -15.39 66.43 -1.90
C GLY A 448 -16.35 65.34 -1.40
N ASP A 449 -17.42 65.06 -2.16
CA ASP A 449 -18.54 64.19 -1.84
C ASP A 449 -18.41 62.80 -2.48
N LEU A 450 -17.59 62.65 -3.53
CA LEU A 450 -17.35 61.35 -4.16
C LEU A 450 -16.33 60.53 -3.37
N THR A 451 -16.80 59.40 -2.84
CA THR A 451 -15.99 58.42 -2.10
C THR A 451 -16.25 57.02 -2.63
N ALA A 452 -15.47 56.03 -2.20
CA ALA A 452 -15.73 54.62 -2.53
C ALA A 452 -17.19 54.22 -2.19
N ALA A 453 -17.73 54.69 -1.06
CA ALA A 453 -19.11 54.45 -0.64
C ALA A 453 -20.17 55.00 -1.62
N SER A 454 -19.80 55.90 -2.53
CA SER A 454 -20.68 56.39 -3.60
C SER A 454 -20.87 55.38 -4.73
N LEU A 455 -19.98 54.39 -4.86
CA LEU A 455 -20.01 53.34 -5.88
C LEU A 455 -20.99 52.24 -5.47
N THR A 456 -22.29 52.49 -5.65
CA THR A 456 -23.36 51.62 -5.16
C THR A 456 -23.84 50.59 -6.19
N THR A 457 -23.48 50.75 -7.46
CA THR A 457 -23.91 49.83 -8.53
C THR A 457 -22.97 48.63 -8.58
N PRO A 458 -23.46 47.39 -8.36
CA PRO A 458 -22.61 46.20 -8.44
C PRO A 458 -21.96 46.05 -9.81
N VAL A 459 -20.71 45.61 -9.83
CA VAL A 459 -20.00 45.26 -11.06
C VAL A 459 -20.35 43.81 -11.39
N THR A 460 -21.01 43.61 -12.54
CA THR A 460 -21.34 42.27 -13.05
C THR A 460 -20.49 41.97 -14.28
N TRP A 461 -19.76 40.87 -14.23
CA TRP A 461 -18.96 40.41 -15.36
C TRP A 461 -19.84 39.77 -16.44
N LEU A 462 -19.66 40.22 -17.68
CA LEU A 462 -20.27 39.66 -18.88
C LEU A 462 -19.17 39.37 -19.91
N SER A 463 -18.79 38.10 -20.04
CA SER A 463 -17.74 37.65 -20.96
C SER A 463 -16.42 38.43 -20.80
N GLY A 464 -15.99 38.61 -19.56
CA GLY A 464 -14.75 39.32 -19.22
C GLY A 464 -14.83 40.84 -19.27
N GLU A 465 -15.98 41.42 -19.60
CA GLU A 465 -16.21 42.86 -19.56
C GLU A 465 -17.18 43.22 -18.44
N ALA A 466 -16.96 44.35 -17.80
CA ALA A 466 -17.89 44.95 -16.85
C ALA A 466 -17.81 46.47 -16.92
N SER A 467 -18.74 47.16 -16.27
CA SER A 467 -18.72 48.62 -16.21
C SER A 467 -19.00 49.10 -14.78
N LEU A 468 -18.04 49.84 -14.23
CA LEU A 468 -18.22 50.57 -12.99
C LEU A 468 -18.98 51.86 -13.27
N GLN A 469 -20.09 52.08 -12.57
CA GLN A 469 -20.83 53.34 -12.65
C GLN A 469 -20.33 54.31 -11.58
N ILE A 470 -19.77 55.43 -12.02
CA ILE A 470 -19.33 56.53 -11.15
C ILE A 470 -20.42 57.60 -11.17
N PRO A 471 -21.04 57.95 -10.04
CA PRO A 471 -22.08 58.98 -9.98
C PRO A 471 -21.60 60.34 -10.52
N ALA A 472 -22.55 61.15 -11.02
CA ALA A 472 -22.24 62.51 -11.45
C ALA A 472 -21.69 63.34 -10.29
N SER A 473 -20.58 64.05 -10.51
CA SER A 473 -19.99 64.97 -9.52
C SER A 473 -20.59 66.39 -9.58
N ASN A 474 -21.20 66.76 -10.71
CA ASN A 474 -21.55 68.15 -11.09
C ASN A 474 -20.35 69.12 -11.04
N LEU A 475 -19.14 68.58 -11.06
CA LEU A 475 -17.88 69.32 -10.99
C LEU A 475 -16.92 68.78 -12.07
N SER A 476 -16.20 69.69 -12.71
CA SER A 476 -15.20 69.33 -13.73
C SER A 476 -13.83 69.02 -13.10
N GLY A 477 -13.12 68.02 -13.61
CA GLY A 477 -11.81 67.61 -13.11
C GLY A 477 -11.50 66.13 -13.31
N GLU A 478 -10.46 65.64 -12.64
CA GLU A 478 -9.96 64.27 -12.73
C GLU A 478 -10.04 63.56 -11.38
N LEU A 479 -10.47 62.30 -11.41
CA LEU A 479 -10.55 61.40 -10.27
C LEU A 479 -9.80 60.12 -10.62
N GLN A 480 -8.79 59.76 -9.83
CA GLN A 480 -8.08 58.50 -9.98
C GLN A 480 -8.73 57.41 -9.12
N LEU A 481 -8.99 56.26 -9.73
CA LEU A 481 -9.51 55.06 -9.10
C LEU A 481 -8.45 53.96 -9.14
N GLU A 482 -8.33 53.22 -8.05
CA GLU A 482 -7.61 51.95 -7.97
C GLU A 482 -8.62 50.86 -7.62
N PHE A 483 -8.54 49.72 -8.29
CA PHE A 483 -9.36 48.54 -7.99
C PHE A 483 -8.50 47.50 -7.28
N ASP A 484 -8.82 47.22 -6.02
CA ASP A 484 -8.24 46.12 -5.26
C ASP A 484 -8.75 44.80 -5.81
N VAL A 485 -7.81 44.07 -6.44
CA VAL A 485 -8.07 42.77 -7.05
C VAL A 485 -7.24 41.71 -6.35
N PRO A 486 -7.68 40.44 -6.38
CA PRO A 486 -6.88 39.32 -5.91
C PRO A 486 -5.45 39.36 -6.46
N VAL A 487 -4.47 38.92 -5.65
CA VAL A 487 -3.04 39.03 -5.99
C VAL A 487 -2.71 38.37 -7.34
N TRP A 488 -3.39 37.28 -7.69
CA TRP A 488 -3.24 36.58 -8.96
C TRP A 488 -3.85 37.30 -10.19
N LEU A 489 -4.48 38.47 -10.00
CA LEU A 489 -4.98 39.37 -11.05
C LEU A 489 -4.25 40.72 -11.14
N ARG A 490 -3.30 40.98 -10.23
CA ARG A 490 -2.44 42.16 -10.27
C ARG A 490 -1.44 42.05 -11.43
N PHE A 491 -0.85 43.17 -11.84
CA PHE A 491 0.08 43.17 -12.97
C PHE A 491 1.19 44.21 -12.78
N ASP A 492 2.33 43.97 -13.41
CA ASP A 492 3.45 44.89 -13.55
C ASP A 492 3.09 46.07 -14.49
N TRP A 493 2.36 47.05 -13.94
CA TRP A 493 1.93 48.24 -14.67
C TRP A 493 3.04 49.27 -14.89
N ASP A 494 4.07 49.29 -14.04
CA ASP A 494 5.25 50.15 -14.18
C ASP A 494 6.35 49.52 -15.05
N ASN A 495 6.18 48.26 -15.46
CA ASN A 495 7.08 47.49 -16.31
C ASN A 495 8.49 47.43 -15.70
N ASN A 496 8.55 47.20 -14.39
CA ASN A 496 9.77 47.14 -13.61
C ASN A 496 9.88 45.76 -12.94
N ALA A 497 10.83 44.94 -13.41
CA ALA A 497 11.00 43.58 -12.90
C ALA A 497 11.35 43.48 -11.40
N GLY A 498 11.71 44.59 -10.74
CA GLY A 498 11.98 44.65 -9.29
C GLY A 498 10.80 45.09 -8.42
N SER A 499 9.69 45.57 -9.01
CA SER A 499 8.47 45.91 -8.27
C SER A 499 7.53 44.70 -8.19
N ALA A 500 6.68 44.67 -7.16
CA ALA A 500 5.61 43.69 -7.08
C ALA A 500 4.47 44.08 -8.04
N ASP A 501 3.75 43.09 -8.56
CA ASP A 501 2.51 43.30 -9.31
C ASP A 501 1.54 44.17 -8.49
N THR A 502 0.95 45.20 -9.12
CA THR A 502 0.08 46.18 -8.46
C THR A 502 -1.37 46.12 -8.95
N ASN A 503 -2.26 46.68 -8.14
CA ASN A 503 -3.68 46.87 -8.47
C ASN A 503 -3.84 47.76 -9.72
N PRO A 504 -4.79 47.48 -10.62
CA PRO A 504 -5.05 48.34 -11.77
C PRO A 504 -5.59 49.71 -11.34
N ARG A 505 -5.15 50.76 -12.06
CA ARG A 505 -5.57 52.14 -11.86
C ARG A 505 -6.08 52.76 -13.14
N ALA A 506 -7.06 53.66 -13.03
CA ALA A 506 -7.54 54.47 -14.15
C ALA A 506 -8.08 55.82 -13.69
N ASN A 507 -8.19 56.76 -14.63
CA ASN A 507 -8.68 58.10 -14.38
C ASN A 507 -10.08 58.30 -14.99
N ALA A 508 -10.99 58.84 -14.19
CA ALA A 508 -12.30 59.34 -14.60
C ALA A 508 -12.23 60.86 -14.73
N VAL A 509 -12.59 61.41 -15.89
CA VAL A 509 -12.53 62.83 -16.18
C VAL A 509 -13.93 63.38 -16.46
N PHE A 510 -14.40 64.25 -15.56
CA PHE A 510 -15.66 64.97 -15.67
C PHE A 510 -15.42 66.35 -16.33
N GLY A 511 -16.38 66.80 -17.13
CA GLY A 511 -16.33 68.13 -17.78
C GLY A 511 -15.69 68.16 -19.17
N ARG A 512 -15.41 66.99 -19.77
CA ARG A 512 -15.00 66.91 -21.19
C ARG A 512 -16.15 66.37 -22.03
N TYR A 513 -16.84 67.27 -22.72
CA TYR A 513 -17.77 66.90 -23.80
C TYR A 513 -17.04 66.98 -25.14
N ARG A 514 -16.92 65.86 -25.89
CA ARG A 514 -16.62 65.94 -27.34
C ARG A 514 -17.89 66.31 -28.09
N GLY A 515 -18.37 67.53 -27.85
CA GLY A 515 -19.24 68.23 -28.77
C GLY A 515 -18.37 68.84 -29.84
N ASN A 516 -18.59 68.41 -31.08
CA ASN A 516 -17.98 68.98 -32.28
C ASN A 516 -18.11 70.51 -32.24
N ASP A 517 -17.02 71.23 -31.97
CA ASP A 517 -17.05 72.68 -31.94
C ASP A 517 -17.22 73.15 -33.39
N ARG A 518 -18.26 73.94 -33.64
CA ARG A 518 -18.70 74.32 -34.99
C ARG A 518 -17.56 74.96 -35.78
N ILE A 519 -17.05 74.24 -36.79
CA ILE A 519 -16.29 74.84 -37.88
C ILE A 519 -17.24 75.77 -38.66
N ILE A 520 -17.12 77.09 -38.45
CA ILE A 520 -17.66 78.08 -39.38
C ILE A 520 -16.52 78.41 -40.35
N ASN A 521 -16.56 77.82 -41.54
CA ASN A 521 -15.71 78.24 -42.65
C ASN A 521 -16.16 79.62 -43.14
N TRP A 522 -15.29 80.63 -43.03
CA TRP A 522 -15.44 81.87 -43.79
C TRP A 522 -15.07 81.61 -45.25
N ARG A 523 -16.01 81.88 -46.16
CA ARG A 523 -15.78 81.86 -47.60
C ARG A 523 -15.83 83.30 -48.10
N GLU A 524 -14.68 83.89 -48.38
CA GLU A 524 -14.64 85.04 -49.28
C GLU A 524 -14.71 84.56 -50.74
N ARG A 525 -15.71 85.05 -51.45
CA ARG A 525 -15.75 85.22 -52.92
C ARG A 525 -15.80 86.75 -53.09
N ARG A 526 -15.08 87.40 -54.01
CA ARG A 526 -14.46 87.00 -55.26
C ARG A 526 -13.38 88.02 -55.60
#